data_AF-A0A507C2W4-F1
#
_entry.id   AF-A0A507C2W4-F1
#
_cell.length_a   1.000
_cell.length_b   1.000
_cell.length_c   1.000
_cell.angle_alpha   90.00
_cell.angle_beta   90.00
_cell.angle_gamma   90.00
#
_symmetry.space_group_name_H-M   'P 1'
#
loop_
_entity.id
_entity.type
_entity.pdbx_description
1 polymer ?
#
loop_
_entity_poly.entity_id
_entity_poly.type
_entity_poly.pdbx_seq_one_letter_code
_entity_poly.pdbx_strand_id
1 'polypeptide(L)'
;MAAVASSESMPGMNDETPKADQDMSGFYTRYFKRYELLIEFKNLQHPSQCPPGIYIMPSPDNLNEWYGCLFIHKGFYARGVFKFVVKIPESYPQLAPSVTFLTDMFHPLIDRFGNMDISHHFPTWRPRKDLISHVLKYVKECFKESILSKLDENSVPNKDSLHMFVHERPLFAKLAAQCATLSVSDSILYDSYLPNNPVKFAPIQESQIQAILKQLEENNS
;
A
#
# COMPACT_ATOMS: atom_id res chain seq x y z
N MET A 1 -69.75 41.64 -42.88
CA MET A 1 -69.42 42.62 -41.81
C MET A 1 -68.03 42.24 -41.32
N ALA A 2 -67.05 43.11 -41.55
CA ALA A 2 -65.63 42.82 -41.37
C ALA A 2 -65.17 43.08 -39.93
N ALA A 3 -64.21 42.29 -39.45
CA ALA A 3 -63.24 42.70 -38.43
C ALA A 3 -61.98 41.84 -38.56
N VAL A 4 -60.85 42.50 -38.81
CA VAL A 4 -59.48 41.95 -38.78
C VAL A 4 -58.82 42.48 -37.51
N ALA A 5 -58.16 41.63 -36.73
CA ALA A 5 -57.22 42.05 -35.69
C ALA A 5 -56.13 40.99 -35.46
N SER A 6 -54.95 41.34 -35.96
CA SER A 6 -53.58 41.12 -35.50
C SER A 6 -53.17 39.91 -34.65
N SER A 7 -52.14 39.24 -35.17
CA SER A 7 -51.28 38.24 -34.55
C SER A 7 -50.33 38.82 -33.49
N GLU A 8 -50.28 38.20 -32.31
CA GLU A 8 -49.15 38.28 -31.39
C GLU A 8 -48.68 36.86 -31.04
N SER A 9 -47.43 36.57 -31.37
CA SER A 9 -46.74 35.31 -31.11
C SER A 9 -46.26 35.24 -29.65
N MET A 10 -46.67 34.20 -28.93
CA MET A 10 -46.15 33.87 -27.60
C MET A 10 -44.68 33.41 -27.68
N PRO A 11 -43.81 33.80 -26.72
CA PRO A 11 -42.41 33.41 -26.70
C PRO A 11 -42.24 31.93 -26.32
N GLY A 12 -41.28 31.28 -26.98
CA GLY A 12 -40.94 29.87 -26.79
C GLY A 12 -40.62 29.53 -25.34
N MET A 13 -41.20 28.43 -24.88
CA MET A 13 -40.70 27.66 -23.74
C MET A 13 -39.28 27.22 -24.07
N ASN A 14 -38.29 27.91 -23.49
CA ASN A 14 -36.94 27.39 -23.40
C ASN A 14 -36.97 26.23 -22.41
N ASP A 15 -36.94 25.01 -22.95
CA ASP A 15 -36.67 23.78 -22.21
C ASP A 15 -35.17 23.75 -21.86
N GLU A 16 -34.75 24.60 -20.92
CA GLU A 16 -33.44 24.47 -20.27
C GLU A 16 -33.50 23.32 -19.27
N THR A 17 -33.29 22.11 -19.78
CA THR A 17 -32.88 20.96 -18.96
C THR A 17 -31.57 21.32 -18.25
N PRO A 18 -31.46 21.16 -16.92
CA PRO A 18 -30.22 21.43 -16.22
C PRO A 18 -29.13 20.48 -16.71
N LYS A 19 -27.92 20.99 -16.99
CA LYS A 19 -26.70 20.20 -17.27
C LYS A 19 -26.26 19.40 -16.03
N ALA A 20 -27.02 18.39 -15.62
CA ALA A 20 -26.75 17.55 -14.46
C ALA A 20 -25.96 16.25 -14.79
N ASP A 21 -25.79 15.93 -16.08
CA ASP A 21 -25.38 14.57 -16.45
C ASP A 21 -23.86 14.31 -16.43
N GLN A 22 -23.01 15.33 -16.53
CA GLN A 22 -21.54 15.12 -16.59
C GLN A 22 -20.88 14.95 -15.22
N ASP A 23 -21.42 15.53 -14.16
CA ASP A 23 -20.81 15.51 -12.82
C ASP A 23 -21.24 14.27 -12.01
N MET A 24 -22.48 13.80 -12.23
CA MET A 24 -23.03 12.62 -11.55
C MET A 24 -22.22 11.34 -11.81
N SER A 25 -21.71 11.16 -13.03
CA SER A 25 -20.87 9.99 -13.39
C SER A 25 -19.59 9.95 -12.55
N GLY A 26 -18.89 11.08 -12.41
CA GLY A 26 -17.66 11.18 -11.60
C GLY A 26 -17.92 10.96 -10.11
N PHE A 27 -19.05 11.49 -9.60
CA PHE A 27 -19.47 11.22 -8.23
C PHE A 27 -19.71 9.73 -7.98
N TYR A 28 -20.49 9.05 -8.83
CA TYR A 28 -20.74 7.61 -8.70
C TYR A 28 -19.43 6.81 -8.75
N THR A 29 -18.53 7.11 -9.70
CA THR A 29 -17.23 6.44 -9.78
C THR A 29 -16.42 6.59 -8.50
N ARG A 30 -16.41 7.78 -7.89
CA ARG A 30 -15.71 8.01 -6.61
C ARG A 30 -16.32 7.22 -5.45
N TYR A 31 -17.65 7.16 -5.36
CA TYR A 31 -18.33 6.36 -4.33
C TYR A 31 -18.04 4.87 -4.50
N PHE A 32 -18.19 4.33 -5.71
CA PHE A 32 -17.91 2.91 -5.98
C PHE A 32 -16.47 2.54 -5.64
N LYS A 33 -15.49 3.34 -6.06
CA LYS A 33 -14.08 3.15 -5.71
C LYS A 33 -13.87 3.13 -4.19
N ARG A 34 -14.47 4.07 -3.44
CA ARG A 34 -14.38 4.09 -1.98
C ARG A 34 -14.93 2.80 -1.36
N TYR A 35 -16.07 2.32 -1.84
CA TYR A 35 -16.63 1.04 -1.37
C TYR A 35 -15.73 -0.14 -1.72
N GLU A 36 -15.13 -0.18 -2.91
CA GLU A 36 -14.17 -1.21 -3.30
C GLU A 36 -12.96 -1.25 -2.37
N LEU A 37 -12.37 -0.10 -2.05
CA LEU A 37 -11.25 -0.01 -1.12
C LEU A 37 -11.62 -0.44 0.30
N LEU A 38 -12.81 -0.08 0.78
CA LEU A 38 -13.29 -0.50 2.09
C LEU A 38 -13.54 -2.01 2.15
N ILE A 39 -14.06 -2.60 1.07
CA ILE A 39 -14.23 -4.05 0.95
C ILE A 39 -12.87 -4.75 0.96
N GLU A 40 -11.90 -4.28 0.18
CA GLU A 40 -10.56 -4.85 0.18
C GLU A 40 -9.89 -4.74 1.56
N PHE A 41 -10.00 -3.59 2.21
CA PHE A 41 -9.47 -3.42 3.57
C PHE A 41 -10.16 -4.37 4.57
N LYS A 42 -11.49 -4.50 4.49
CA LYS A 42 -12.22 -5.44 5.34
C LYS A 42 -11.79 -6.88 5.08
N ASN A 43 -11.54 -7.25 3.83
CA ASN A 43 -11.08 -8.58 3.48
C ASN A 43 -9.71 -8.91 4.07
N LEU A 44 -8.82 -7.92 4.24
CA LEU A 44 -7.51 -8.12 4.89
C LEU A 44 -7.63 -8.52 6.37
N GLN A 45 -8.77 -8.31 7.02
CA GLN A 45 -8.99 -8.78 8.39
C GLN A 45 -9.11 -10.31 8.46
N HIS A 46 -9.37 -10.98 7.33
CA HIS A 46 -9.33 -12.43 7.28
C HIS A 46 -7.87 -12.92 7.30
N PRO A 47 -7.50 -13.85 8.21
CA PRO A 47 -6.12 -14.33 8.36
C PRO A 47 -5.48 -14.92 7.09
N SER A 48 -6.30 -15.38 6.14
CA SER A 48 -5.82 -15.93 4.86
C SER A 48 -5.51 -14.87 3.80
N GLN A 49 -5.94 -13.63 4.01
CA GLN A 49 -5.85 -12.54 3.03
C GLN A 49 -4.71 -11.56 3.33
N CYS A 50 -4.41 -11.31 4.61
CA CYS A 50 -3.22 -10.54 5.00
C CYS A 50 -2.05 -11.48 5.30
N PRO A 51 -0.90 -11.33 4.62
CA PRO A 51 0.26 -12.17 4.88
C PRO A 51 0.76 -11.99 6.34
N PRO A 52 1.14 -13.08 7.05
CA PRO A 52 1.63 -12.96 8.42
C PRO A 52 2.83 -12.01 8.53
N GLY A 53 2.89 -11.21 9.60
CA GLY A 53 3.95 -10.21 9.77
C GLY A 53 3.77 -8.95 8.92
N ILE A 54 2.68 -8.80 8.17
CA ILE A 54 2.25 -7.51 7.63
C ILE A 54 1.12 -6.97 8.50
N TYR A 55 1.28 -5.71 8.90
CA TYR A 55 0.22 -4.90 9.50
C TYR A 55 -0.01 -3.71 8.57
N ILE A 56 -1.26 -3.35 8.30
CA ILE A 56 -1.60 -2.26 7.39
C ILE A 56 -2.88 -1.54 7.82
N MET A 57 -2.89 -0.22 7.68
CA MET A 57 -3.99 0.65 8.05
C MET A 57 -4.14 1.79 7.03
N PRO A 58 -5.35 2.03 6.50
CA PRO A 58 -5.64 3.23 5.71
C PRO A 58 -5.37 4.50 6.52
N SER A 59 -4.90 5.55 5.85
CA SER A 59 -4.82 6.88 6.42
C SER A 59 -6.22 7.36 6.85
N PRO A 60 -6.34 8.01 8.02
CA PRO A 60 -7.61 8.60 8.44
C PRO A 60 -8.07 9.72 7.48
N ASP A 61 -7.14 10.42 6.85
CA ASP A 61 -7.43 11.58 6.00
C ASP A 61 -7.54 11.21 4.52
N ASN A 62 -6.93 10.09 4.11
CA ASN A 62 -6.85 9.70 2.71
C ASN A 62 -6.95 8.17 2.52
N LEU A 63 -8.14 7.68 2.13
CA LEU A 63 -8.35 6.25 1.84
C LEU A 63 -7.49 5.71 0.69
N ASN A 64 -6.85 6.58 -0.10
CA ASN A 64 -5.93 6.20 -1.16
C ASN A 64 -4.48 6.01 -0.68
N GLU A 65 -4.19 6.19 0.61
CA GLU A 65 -2.88 5.94 1.20
C GLU A 65 -3.00 4.97 2.37
N TRP A 66 -2.37 3.81 2.27
CA TRP A 66 -2.38 2.82 3.35
C TRP A 66 -0.97 2.64 3.89
N TYR A 67 -0.83 2.80 5.20
CA TYR A 67 0.44 2.70 5.90
C TYR A 67 0.60 1.29 6.46
N GLY A 68 1.72 0.67 6.14
CA GLY A 68 2.03 -0.69 6.54
C GLY A 68 3.36 -0.84 7.24
N CYS A 69 3.50 -1.95 7.94
CA CYS A 69 4.74 -2.40 8.54
C CYS A 69 4.94 -3.88 8.28
N LEU A 70 6.14 -4.26 7.85
CA LEU A 70 6.54 -5.63 7.54
C LEU A 70 7.59 -6.12 8.56
N PHE A 71 7.26 -7.21 9.24
CA PHE A 71 8.15 -7.93 10.15
C PHE A 71 8.76 -9.12 9.40
N ILE A 72 10.09 -9.11 9.27
CA ILE A 72 10.81 -10.19 8.62
C ILE A 72 11.50 -11.06 9.67
N HIS A 73 11.14 -12.34 9.71
CA HIS A 73 11.67 -13.27 10.72
C HIS A 73 12.82 -14.15 10.23
N LYS A 74 12.99 -14.30 8.91
CA LYS A 74 13.95 -15.24 8.29
C LYS A 74 14.60 -14.62 7.05
N GLY A 75 15.74 -15.16 6.65
CA GLY A 75 16.50 -14.70 5.48
C GLY A 75 17.42 -13.52 5.79
N PHE A 76 17.91 -12.85 4.74
CA PHE A 76 18.93 -11.80 4.83
C PHE A 76 18.49 -10.57 5.63
N TYR A 77 17.19 -10.31 5.70
CA TYR A 77 16.59 -9.16 6.37
C TYR A 77 15.93 -9.54 7.70
N ALA A 78 16.29 -10.71 8.27
CA ALA A 78 15.71 -11.19 9.52
C ALA A 78 15.86 -10.15 10.65
N ARG A 79 14.84 -10.08 11.51
CA ARG A 79 14.69 -9.14 12.62
C ARG A 79 14.44 -7.68 12.19
N GLY A 80 14.29 -7.42 10.90
CA GLY A 80 13.91 -6.10 10.40
C GLY A 80 12.42 -5.80 10.56
N VAL A 81 12.12 -4.51 10.74
CA VAL A 81 10.77 -3.95 10.87
C VAL A 81 10.65 -2.79 9.88
N PHE A 82 10.12 -3.08 8.69
CA PHE A 82 10.15 -2.14 7.57
C PHE A 82 8.80 -1.46 7.40
N LYS A 83 8.77 -0.13 7.59
CA LYS A 83 7.57 0.69 7.33
C LYS A 83 7.46 0.97 5.83
N PHE A 84 6.26 0.93 5.30
CA PHE A 84 5.97 1.22 3.89
C PHE A 84 4.61 1.90 3.73
N VAL A 85 4.39 2.51 2.56
CA VAL A 85 3.12 3.12 2.18
C VAL A 85 2.67 2.52 0.85
N VAL A 86 1.41 2.11 0.80
CA VAL A 86 0.71 1.75 -0.43
C VAL A 86 -0.07 2.97 -0.90
N LYS A 87 0.32 3.55 -2.04
CA LYS A 87 -0.43 4.63 -2.69
C LYS A 87 -1.31 4.04 -3.77
N ILE A 88 -2.60 4.23 -3.62
CA ILE A 88 -3.63 3.74 -4.51
C ILE A 88 -3.97 4.89 -5.47
N PRO A 89 -3.82 4.72 -6.79
CA PRO A 89 -4.10 5.80 -7.73
C PRO A 89 -5.60 6.14 -7.80
N GLU A 90 -5.93 7.32 -8.29
CA GLU A 90 -7.33 7.71 -8.52
C GLU A 90 -8.04 6.81 -9.54
N SER A 91 -7.29 6.27 -10.48
CA SER A 91 -7.76 5.33 -11.49
C SER A 91 -7.89 3.88 -11.00
N TYR A 92 -7.58 3.57 -9.74
CA TYR A 92 -7.78 2.22 -9.20
C TYR A 92 -9.25 1.78 -9.34
N PRO A 93 -9.55 0.53 -9.77
CA PRO A 93 -8.62 -0.59 -9.98
C PRO A 93 -8.03 -0.69 -11.40
N GLN A 94 -8.15 0.33 -12.25
CA GLN A 94 -7.59 0.28 -13.61
C GLN A 94 -6.05 0.32 -13.63
N LEU A 95 -5.44 1.05 -12.70
CA LEU A 95 -3.99 1.04 -12.48
C LEU A 95 -3.65 0.42 -11.12
N ALA A 96 -2.48 -0.22 -11.06
CA ALA A 96 -1.96 -0.83 -9.86
C ALA A 96 -1.63 0.22 -8.78
N PRO A 97 -1.72 -0.14 -7.48
CA PRO A 97 -1.14 0.68 -6.43
C PRO A 97 0.39 0.62 -6.49
N SER A 98 1.05 1.66 -6.00
CA SER A 98 2.51 1.68 -5.81
C SER A 98 2.86 1.45 -4.35
N VAL A 99 4.01 0.80 -4.10
CA VAL A 99 4.52 0.57 -2.75
C VAL A 99 5.85 1.31 -2.58
N THR A 100 5.96 2.09 -1.52
CA THR A 100 7.18 2.83 -1.16
C THR A 100 7.59 2.50 0.26
N PHE A 101 8.80 1.96 0.44
CA PHE A 101 9.42 1.77 1.75
C PHE A 101 9.92 3.09 2.30
N LEU A 102 9.67 3.32 3.60
CA LEU A 102 10.02 4.56 4.29
C LEU A 102 11.41 4.50 4.93
N THR A 103 11.97 3.30 5.06
CA THR A 103 13.32 3.06 5.56
C THR A 103 14.25 2.81 4.39
N ASP A 104 15.52 3.19 4.52
CA ASP A 104 16.53 2.87 3.50
C ASP A 104 16.67 1.36 3.32
N MET A 105 16.51 0.91 2.07
CA MET A 105 16.53 -0.49 1.70
C MET A 105 17.63 -0.78 0.67
N PHE A 106 18.47 -1.76 0.97
CA PHE A 106 19.36 -2.36 -0.02
C PHE A 106 18.74 -3.66 -0.53
N HIS A 107 17.86 -3.58 -1.53
CA HIS A 107 17.11 -4.72 -2.06
C HIS A 107 16.97 -4.65 -3.59
N PRO A 108 17.05 -5.77 -4.35
CA PRO A 108 17.03 -5.73 -5.82
C PRO A 108 15.81 -5.03 -6.42
N LEU A 109 14.63 -5.31 -5.88
CA LEU A 109 13.35 -4.74 -6.34
C LEU A 109 13.00 -3.37 -5.77
N ILE A 110 13.89 -2.73 -5.00
CA ILE A 110 13.61 -1.44 -4.38
C ILE A 110 14.62 -0.41 -4.91
N ASP A 111 14.11 0.70 -5.45
CA ASP A 111 14.96 1.79 -5.93
C ASP A 111 15.55 2.62 -4.78
N ARG A 112 16.44 3.56 -5.12
CA ARG A 112 17.09 4.48 -4.17
C ARG A 112 16.13 5.43 -3.43
N PHE A 113 14.87 5.50 -3.84
CA PHE A 113 13.82 6.32 -3.22
C PHE A 113 12.84 5.47 -2.41
N GLY A 114 13.09 4.16 -2.29
CA GLY A 114 12.24 3.22 -1.58
C GLY A 114 11.08 2.66 -2.41
N ASN A 115 10.92 3.04 -3.68
CA ASN A 115 9.84 2.50 -4.52
C ASN A 115 10.14 1.05 -4.87
N MET A 116 9.18 0.17 -4.58
CA MET A 116 9.26 -1.23 -4.92
C MET A 116 8.69 -1.46 -6.32
N ASP A 117 9.48 -2.12 -7.17
CA ASP A 117 8.97 -2.65 -8.43
C ASP A 117 8.13 -3.90 -8.19
N ILE A 118 6.90 -3.87 -8.72
CA ILE A 118 5.95 -4.98 -8.66
C ILE A 118 5.76 -5.67 -10.00
N SER A 119 6.40 -5.15 -11.07
CA SER A 119 6.20 -5.62 -12.44
C SER A 119 6.61 -7.08 -12.65
N HIS A 120 7.60 -7.56 -11.90
CA HIS A 120 8.00 -8.98 -11.94
C HIS A 120 6.85 -9.92 -11.54
N HIS A 121 6.01 -9.54 -10.58
CA HIS A 121 4.84 -10.36 -10.17
C HIS A 121 3.56 -9.97 -10.90
N PHE A 122 3.44 -8.72 -11.30
CA PHE A 122 2.30 -8.18 -12.05
C PHE A 122 2.77 -7.57 -13.39
N PRO A 123 3.23 -8.38 -14.37
CA PRO A 123 3.69 -7.85 -15.65
C PRO A 123 2.60 -7.09 -16.41
N THR A 124 1.35 -7.53 -16.22
CA THR A 124 0.16 -6.79 -16.63
C THR A 124 -0.80 -6.76 -15.45
N TRP A 125 -1.07 -5.56 -14.95
CA TRP A 125 -2.08 -5.36 -13.93
C TRP A 125 -3.46 -5.70 -14.48
N ARG A 126 -4.20 -6.59 -13.81
CA ARG A 126 -5.55 -7.00 -14.22
C ARG A 126 -6.57 -6.38 -13.26
N PRO A 127 -7.30 -5.35 -13.71
CA PRO A 127 -8.31 -4.68 -12.88
C PRO A 127 -9.28 -5.68 -12.26
N ARG A 128 -9.56 -5.54 -10.96
CA ARG A 128 -10.49 -6.37 -10.18
C ARG A 128 -10.13 -7.86 -10.07
N LYS A 129 -8.96 -8.27 -10.56
CA LYS A 129 -8.39 -9.61 -10.37
C LYS A 129 -7.15 -9.54 -9.50
N ASP A 130 -6.25 -8.62 -9.84
CA ASP A 130 -5.14 -8.24 -8.98
C ASP A 130 -5.66 -7.20 -7.97
N LEU A 131 -5.35 -7.43 -6.70
CA LEU A 131 -5.95 -6.74 -5.55
C LEU A 131 -4.82 -6.28 -4.63
N ILE A 132 -5.11 -5.38 -3.70
CA ILE A 132 -4.14 -4.89 -2.73
C ILE A 132 -3.59 -6.06 -1.88
N SER A 133 -4.42 -7.05 -1.52
CA SER A 133 -3.97 -8.25 -0.81
C SER A 133 -2.90 -9.05 -1.57
N HIS A 134 -3.02 -9.16 -2.89
CA HIS A 134 -2.02 -9.79 -3.74
C HIS A 134 -0.71 -8.98 -3.76
N VAL A 135 -0.80 -7.65 -3.79
CA VAL A 135 0.37 -6.77 -3.69
C VAL A 135 1.06 -6.95 -2.33
N LEU A 136 0.33 -6.97 -1.22
CA LEU A 136 0.90 -7.20 0.11
C LEU A 136 1.56 -8.58 0.22
N LYS A 137 0.96 -9.61 -0.39
CA LYS A 137 1.59 -10.92 -0.50
C LYS A 137 2.94 -10.80 -1.20
N TYR A 138 3.01 -10.11 -2.32
CA TYR A 138 4.28 -9.93 -3.03
C TYR A 138 5.30 -9.08 -2.25
N VAL A 139 4.87 -8.02 -1.56
CA VAL A 139 5.70 -7.22 -0.63
C VAL A 139 6.39 -8.10 0.41
N LYS A 140 5.72 -9.15 0.91
CA LYS A 140 6.36 -10.12 1.81
C LYS A 140 7.28 -11.08 1.07
N GLU A 141 6.85 -11.57 -0.08
CA GLU A 141 7.55 -12.65 -0.79
C GLU A 141 8.82 -12.20 -1.51
N CYS A 142 8.92 -10.92 -1.88
CA CYS A 142 10.09 -10.38 -2.59
C CYS A 142 11.40 -10.53 -1.78
N PHE A 143 11.33 -10.61 -0.45
CA PHE A 143 12.47 -10.85 0.43
C PHE A 143 12.90 -12.32 0.51
N LYS A 144 12.13 -13.26 -0.06
CA LYS A 144 12.47 -14.68 -0.06
C LYS A 144 13.54 -14.95 -1.12
N GLU A 145 14.52 -15.77 -0.76
CA GLU A 145 15.56 -16.22 -1.67
C GLU A 145 15.01 -16.86 -2.96
N SER A 146 13.90 -17.60 -2.88
CA SER A 146 13.24 -18.22 -4.03
C SER A 146 12.69 -17.23 -5.06
N ILE A 147 12.47 -15.98 -4.65
CA ILE A 147 12.09 -14.89 -5.56
C ILE A 147 13.34 -14.19 -6.06
N LEU A 148 14.27 -13.85 -5.15
CA LEU A 148 15.53 -13.19 -5.50
C LEU A 148 16.34 -13.97 -6.55
N SER A 149 16.35 -15.30 -6.48
CA SER A 149 17.07 -16.17 -7.42
C SER A 149 16.44 -16.26 -8.83
N LYS A 150 15.23 -15.73 -9.02
CA LYS A 150 14.52 -15.72 -10.31
C LYS A 150 14.56 -14.36 -11.01
N LEU A 151 15.14 -13.36 -10.36
CA LEU A 151 15.22 -12.00 -10.89
C LEU A 151 16.27 -11.93 -12.01
N ASP A 152 15.99 -11.08 -12.99
CA ASP A 152 16.92 -10.76 -14.08
C ASP A 152 17.51 -9.35 -13.87
N GLU A 153 18.82 -9.19 -14.11
CA GLU A 153 19.53 -7.92 -13.92
C GLU A 153 18.99 -6.76 -14.76
N ASN A 154 18.36 -7.02 -15.91
CA ASN A 154 17.78 -5.97 -16.74
C ASN A 154 16.40 -5.53 -16.26
N SER A 155 15.76 -6.33 -15.40
CA SER A 155 14.40 -6.09 -14.92
C SER A 155 14.33 -5.42 -13.55
N VAL A 156 15.44 -5.36 -12.81
CA VAL A 156 15.46 -4.84 -11.43
C VAL A 156 15.92 -3.39 -11.35
N PRO A 157 15.32 -2.58 -10.44
CA PRO A 157 15.76 -1.20 -10.22
C PRO A 157 17.16 -1.11 -9.59
N ASN A 158 17.52 -2.02 -8.68
CA ASN A 158 18.82 -2.03 -8.00
C ASN A 158 19.69 -3.20 -8.49
N LYS A 159 20.41 -2.96 -9.58
CA LYS A 159 21.27 -3.97 -10.23
C LYS A 159 22.44 -4.37 -9.35
N ASP A 160 23.04 -3.42 -8.63
CA ASP A 160 24.16 -3.69 -7.71
C ASP A 160 23.74 -4.68 -6.62
N SER A 161 22.53 -4.51 -6.07
CA SER A 161 21.99 -5.42 -5.06
C SER A 161 21.79 -6.84 -5.61
N LEU A 162 21.29 -7.00 -6.85
CA LEU A 162 21.16 -8.32 -7.47
C LEU A 162 22.52 -8.95 -7.81
N HIS A 163 23.43 -8.17 -8.39
CA HIS A 163 24.79 -8.62 -8.69
C HIS A 163 25.49 -9.12 -7.42
N MET A 164 25.40 -8.36 -6.31
CA MET A 164 25.95 -8.79 -5.02
C MET A 164 25.25 -10.04 -4.48
N PHE A 165 23.94 -10.18 -4.65
CA PHE A 165 23.23 -11.39 -4.25
C PHE A 165 23.74 -12.65 -4.99
N VAL A 166 24.05 -12.51 -6.28
CA VAL A 166 24.51 -13.61 -7.15
C VAL A 166 25.99 -13.91 -6.94
N HIS A 167 26.85 -12.88 -6.96
CA HIS A 167 28.31 -13.04 -7.00
C HIS A 167 29.01 -12.81 -5.66
N GLU A 168 28.44 -11.98 -4.78
CA GLU A 168 29.08 -11.52 -3.54
C GLU A 168 28.17 -11.72 -2.32
N ARG A 169 27.60 -12.92 -2.22
CA ARG A 169 26.56 -13.26 -1.25
C ARG A 169 26.84 -12.82 0.22
N PRO A 170 28.08 -12.93 0.74
CA PRO A 170 28.39 -12.43 2.10
C PRO A 170 28.26 -10.92 2.23
N LEU A 171 28.63 -10.15 1.21
CA LEU A 171 28.50 -8.70 1.21
C LEU A 171 27.02 -8.28 1.15
N PHE A 172 26.25 -8.91 0.25
CA PHE A 172 24.80 -8.71 0.19
C PHE A 172 24.14 -8.98 1.55
N ALA A 173 24.49 -10.10 2.19
CA ALA A 173 23.95 -10.46 3.50
C ALA A 173 24.26 -9.41 4.57
N LYS A 174 25.49 -8.85 4.56
CA LYS A 174 25.90 -7.80 5.48
C LYS A 174 25.07 -6.52 5.29
N LEU A 175 24.89 -6.06 4.05
CA LEU A 175 24.13 -4.85 3.73
C LEU A 175 22.64 -5.02 4.08
N ALA A 176 22.05 -6.17 3.73
CA ALA A 176 20.66 -6.49 4.10
C ALA A 176 20.45 -6.53 5.62
N ALA A 177 21.39 -7.11 6.36
CA ALA A 177 21.34 -7.13 7.83
C ALA A 177 21.52 -5.72 8.45
N GLN A 178 22.30 -4.85 7.81
CA GLN A 178 22.39 -3.43 8.21
C GLN A 178 21.06 -2.70 8.03
N CYS A 179 20.35 -2.91 6.90
CA CYS A 179 19.00 -2.38 6.73
C CYS A 179 18.05 -2.85 7.84
N ALA A 180 18.09 -4.15 8.19
CA ALA A 180 17.30 -4.69 9.29
C ALA A 180 17.65 -4.02 10.63
N THR A 181 18.94 -3.82 10.93
CA THR A 181 19.42 -3.17 12.16
C THR A 181 18.97 -1.71 12.25
N LEU A 182 19.08 -0.96 11.15
CA LEU A 182 18.64 0.44 11.09
C LEU A 182 17.13 0.56 11.26
N SER A 183 16.35 -0.34 10.66
CA SER A 183 14.89 -0.31 10.69
C SER A 183 14.30 -0.41 12.12
N VAL A 184 15.03 -1.04 13.05
CA VAL A 184 14.62 -1.20 14.45
C VAL A 184 15.29 -0.22 15.40
N SER A 185 16.14 0.68 14.90
CA SER A 185 16.74 1.73 15.74
C SER A 185 15.67 2.70 16.24
N ASP A 186 15.83 3.22 17.45
CA ASP A 186 14.84 4.11 18.08
C ASP A 186 14.48 5.30 17.18
N SER A 187 15.47 5.87 16.47
CA SER A 187 15.30 7.02 15.58
C SER A 187 14.51 6.73 14.31
N ILE A 188 14.30 5.46 13.96
CA ILE A 188 13.51 5.04 12.79
C ILE A 188 12.20 4.39 13.25
N LEU A 189 12.26 3.57 14.29
CA LEU A 189 11.12 2.81 14.79
C LEU A 189 10.10 3.71 15.48
N TYR A 190 10.55 4.59 16.38
CA TYR A 190 9.68 5.50 17.14
C TYR A 190 9.47 6.86 16.49
N ASP A 191 10.12 7.07 15.35
CA ASP A 191 9.96 8.30 14.63
C ASP A 191 8.52 8.47 14.09
N SER A 192 8.10 9.74 14.07
CA SER A 192 6.76 10.23 13.74
C SER A 192 6.80 11.30 12.65
N TYR A 193 7.76 11.26 11.71
CA TYR A 193 7.85 12.26 10.63
C TYR A 193 6.59 12.37 9.76
N LEU A 194 5.73 11.34 9.73
CA LEU A 194 4.49 11.34 8.96
C LEU A 194 3.28 11.52 9.89
N PRO A 195 2.69 12.74 9.98
CA PRO A 195 1.58 13.01 10.89
C PRO A 195 0.37 12.10 10.65
N ASN A 196 0.16 11.70 9.39
CA ASN A 196 -0.98 10.91 8.95
C ASN A 196 -0.72 9.39 8.96
N ASN A 197 0.45 8.94 9.45
CA ASN A 197 0.75 7.52 9.60
C ASN A 197 0.08 6.97 10.88
N PRO A 198 -0.98 6.14 10.78
CA PRO A 198 -1.62 5.52 11.95
C PRO A 198 -0.77 4.43 12.60
N VAL A 199 0.22 3.86 11.89
CA VAL A 199 1.09 2.78 12.39
C VAL A 199 2.27 3.39 13.13
N LYS A 200 2.07 3.65 14.43
CA LYS A 200 3.08 4.19 15.34
C LYS A 200 3.54 3.14 16.34
N PHE A 201 4.85 3.07 16.53
CA PHE A 201 5.44 2.30 17.63
C PHE A 201 5.71 3.25 18.79
N ALA A 202 5.59 2.74 20.01
CA ALA A 202 5.98 3.43 21.21
C ALA A 202 6.81 2.48 22.09
N PRO A 203 7.78 3.01 22.85
CA PRO A 203 8.43 2.23 23.90
C PRO A 203 7.36 1.75 24.87
N ILE A 204 7.33 0.43 25.13
CA ILE A 204 6.44 -0.12 26.14
C ILE A 204 7.11 0.02 27.50
N GLN A 205 6.36 0.46 28.51
CA GLN A 205 6.88 0.53 29.88
C GLN A 205 6.88 -0.88 30.50
N GLU A 206 7.82 -1.15 31.40
CA GLU A 206 7.96 -2.46 32.04
C GLU A 206 6.72 -2.87 32.85
N SER A 207 6.02 -1.89 33.43
CA SER A 207 4.70 -2.09 34.06
C SER A 207 3.62 -2.59 33.11
N GLN A 208 3.63 -2.10 31.86
CA GLN A 208 2.69 -2.53 30.82
C GLN A 208 3.03 -3.95 30.34
N ILE A 209 4.31 -4.29 30.23
CA ILE A 209 4.75 -5.67 29.90
C ILE A 209 4.23 -6.64 30.97
N GLN A 210 4.44 -6.34 32.25
CA GLN A 210 3.99 -7.21 33.35
C GLN A 210 2.47 -7.40 33.34
N ALA A 211 1.70 -6.33 33.05
CA ALA A 211 0.25 -6.42 32.93
C ALA A 211 -0.19 -7.34 31.77
N ILE A 212 0.45 -7.23 30.60
CA ILE A 212 0.15 -8.08 29.44
C ILE A 212 0.50 -9.54 29.73
N LEU A 213 1.67 -9.81 30.33
CA LEU A 213 2.09 -11.16 30.68
C LEU A 213 1.09 -11.83 31.64
N LYS A 214 0.65 -11.09 32.67
CA LYS A 214 -0.36 -11.58 33.61
C LYS A 214 -1.68 -11.95 32.91
N GLN A 215 -2.14 -11.12 31.97
CA GLN A 215 -3.34 -11.41 31.18
C GLN A 215 -3.18 -12.65 30.28
N LEU A 216 -1.98 -12.91 29.75
CA LEU A 216 -1.72 -14.09 28.94
C LEU A 216 -1.67 -15.37 29.78
N GLU A 217 -1.21 -15.31 31.02
CA GLU A 217 -1.23 -16.43 31.96
C GLU A 217 -2.66 -16.78 32.40
N GLU A 218 -3.50 -15.76 32.67
CA GLU A 218 -4.91 -15.92 33.04
C GLU A 218 -5.76 -16.49 31.89
N ASN A 219 -5.48 -16.13 30.64
CA ASN A 219 -6.23 -16.63 29.47
C ASN A 219 -5.81 -18.05 29.03
N ASN A 220 -4.67 -18.55 29.51
CA ASN A 220 -4.17 -19.89 29.21
C ASN A 220 -4.35 -20.89 30.37
N SER A 221 -4.97 -20.46 31.47
CA SER A 221 -5.36 -21.30 32.63
C SER A 221 -6.84 -21.66 32.56
#